data_AF-A0A9Y4TYR3-F1
#
_entry.id   AF-A0A9Y4TYR3-F1
#
_cell.length_a   1.000
_cell.length_b   1.000
_cell.length_c   1.000
_cell.angle_alpha   90.00
_cell.angle_beta   90.00
_cell.angle_gamma   90.00
#
_symmetry.space_group_name_H-M   'P 1'
#
loop_
_entity.id
_entity.type
_entity.pdbx_description
1 polymer ?
#
loop_
_entity_poly.entity_id
_entity_poly.type
_entity_poly.pdbx_seq_one_letter_code
_entity_poly.pdbx_strand_id
1 'polypeptide(L)'
;METMRAEIAAQPPVEGSYSARRGDYCIAKFADGEWYRARVEKVESPAKVHVFYIDYGNREVVSSTRLAVIPPAFGTRTLPAQATEYTFAFIQVPQDEDARADVVDCVVRDIQNSQCLLNVEYSGATCPHVTIQFGDTKDDVGLGLVKEGLVMVDVRKEKHLQKIVTEYLNSQESAKSARLNIWRYGDFRADDADEFGYSR
;
A
#
# COMPACT_ATOMS: atom_id res chain seq x y z
N MET A 1 -3.31 -22.04 1.00
CA MET A 1 -3.09 -21.93 -0.47
C MET A 1 -2.69 -23.26 -1.09
N GLU A 2 -1.81 -24.05 -0.47
CA GLU A 2 -1.36 -25.35 -1.01
C GLU A 2 -2.49 -26.33 -1.31
N THR A 3 -3.46 -26.46 -0.39
CA THR A 3 -4.63 -27.34 -0.58
C THR A 3 -5.48 -26.94 -1.79
N MET A 4 -5.72 -25.64 -1.97
CA MET A 4 -6.45 -25.11 -3.14
C MET A 4 -5.70 -25.41 -4.44
N ARG A 5 -4.38 -25.21 -4.45
CA ARG A 5 -3.54 -25.48 -5.64
C ARG A 5 -3.53 -26.97 -5.99
N ALA A 6 -3.42 -27.84 -5.00
CA ALA A 6 -3.49 -29.29 -5.20
C ALA A 6 -4.84 -29.73 -5.80
N GLU A 7 -5.96 -29.16 -5.32
CA GLU A 7 -7.29 -29.44 -5.87
C GLU A 7 -7.44 -28.96 -7.32
N ILE A 8 -6.98 -27.74 -7.61
CA ILE A 8 -6.98 -27.19 -8.97
C ILE A 8 -6.08 -28.00 -9.91
N ALA A 9 -4.94 -28.49 -9.43
CA ALA A 9 -4.06 -29.34 -10.23
C ALA A 9 -4.69 -30.71 -10.54
N ALA A 10 -5.44 -31.28 -9.58
CA ALA A 10 -6.18 -32.52 -9.79
C ALA A 10 -7.39 -32.34 -10.73
N GLN A 11 -8.00 -31.15 -10.73
CA GLN A 11 -9.16 -30.80 -11.55
C GLN A 11 -8.93 -29.44 -12.24
N PRO A 12 -8.14 -29.41 -13.33
CA PRO A 12 -7.79 -28.16 -13.99
C PRO A 12 -9.04 -27.50 -14.59
N PRO A 13 -9.20 -26.17 -14.41
CA PRO A 13 -10.33 -25.45 -14.97
C PRO A 13 -10.25 -25.44 -16.50
N VAL A 14 -11.42 -25.54 -17.15
CA VAL A 14 -11.51 -25.40 -18.60
C VAL A 14 -11.36 -23.93 -18.97
N GLU A 15 -10.34 -23.59 -19.73
CA GLU A 15 -10.05 -22.22 -20.14
C GLU A 15 -11.25 -21.57 -20.85
N GLY A 16 -11.58 -20.33 -20.49
CA GLY A 16 -12.68 -19.58 -21.12
C GLY A 16 -14.09 -20.01 -20.72
N SER A 17 -14.25 -21.06 -19.89
CA SER A 17 -15.56 -21.49 -19.38
C SER A 17 -16.14 -20.54 -18.33
N TYR A 18 -15.31 -19.75 -17.66
CA TYR A 18 -15.72 -18.82 -16.63
C TYR A 18 -16.18 -17.47 -17.22
N SER A 19 -17.43 -17.09 -16.92
CA SER A 19 -18.01 -15.80 -17.31
C SER A 19 -17.86 -14.78 -16.18
N ALA A 20 -16.75 -14.03 -16.19
CA ALA A 20 -16.42 -13.07 -15.15
C ALA A 20 -17.40 -11.88 -15.10
N ARG A 21 -17.81 -11.48 -13.89
CA ARG A 21 -18.58 -10.25 -13.66
C ARG A 21 -17.96 -9.41 -12.56
N ARG A 22 -18.13 -8.09 -12.66
CA ARG A 22 -17.68 -7.16 -11.61
C ARG A 22 -18.27 -7.56 -10.25
N GLY A 23 -17.40 -7.71 -9.27
CA GLY A 23 -17.74 -8.08 -7.90
C GLY A 23 -17.57 -9.57 -7.58
N ASP A 24 -17.47 -10.43 -8.60
CA ASP A 24 -17.31 -11.88 -8.40
C ASP A 24 -15.98 -12.21 -7.70
N TYR A 25 -16.04 -13.20 -6.80
CA TYR A 25 -14.85 -13.90 -6.33
C TYR A 25 -14.50 -15.01 -7.30
N CYS A 26 -13.22 -15.12 -7.62
CA CYS A 26 -12.67 -16.09 -8.57
C CYS A 26 -11.31 -16.56 -8.09
N ILE A 27 -10.73 -17.51 -8.83
CA ILE A 27 -9.29 -17.74 -8.80
C ILE A 27 -8.68 -17.16 -10.08
N ALA A 28 -7.49 -16.57 -9.93
CA ALA A 28 -6.71 -16.02 -11.02
C ALA A 28 -5.32 -16.64 -11.04
N LYS A 29 -4.84 -17.02 -12.22
CA LYS A 29 -3.48 -17.54 -12.42
C LYS A 29 -2.50 -16.38 -12.55
N PHE A 30 -1.58 -16.22 -11.59
CA PHE A 30 -0.62 -15.13 -11.54
C PHE A 30 0.61 -15.40 -12.43
N ALA A 31 1.50 -14.41 -12.58
CA ALA A 31 2.67 -14.46 -13.47
C ALA A 31 3.65 -15.60 -13.14
N ASP A 32 3.68 -16.08 -11.90
CA ASP A 32 4.44 -17.25 -11.45
C ASP A 32 3.83 -18.59 -11.90
N GLY A 33 2.65 -18.57 -12.53
CA GLY A 33 1.94 -19.75 -12.99
C GLY A 33 1.04 -20.39 -11.93
N GLU A 34 0.98 -19.84 -10.71
CA GLU A 34 0.19 -20.37 -9.61
C GLU A 34 -1.19 -19.72 -9.53
N TRP A 35 -2.14 -20.44 -8.92
CA TRP A 35 -3.50 -19.94 -8.71
C TRP A 35 -3.67 -19.26 -7.36
N TYR A 36 -4.34 -18.11 -7.38
CA TYR A 36 -4.61 -17.27 -6.22
C TYR A 36 -6.07 -16.85 -6.15
N ARG A 37 -6.58 -16.56 -4.94
CA ARG A 37 -7.93 -16.02 -4.78
C ARG A 37 -7.94 -14.55 -5.22
N ALA A 38 -8.95 -14.18 -5.99
CA ALA A 38 -9.07 -12.84 -6.53
C ALA A 38 -10.53 -12.39 -6.55
N ARG A 39 -10.71 -11.08 -6.74
CA ARG A 39 -12.02 -10.45 -6.98
C ARG A 39 -11.96 -9.67 -8.28
N VAL A 40 -12.98 -9.81 -9.12
CA VAL A 40 -13.10 -9.05 -10.37
C VAL A 40 -13.53 -7.62 -10.06
N GLU A 41 -12.70 -6.65 -10.41
CA GLU A 41 -13.00 -5.22 -10.21
C GLU A 41 -13.65 -4.59 -11.45
N LYS A 42 -13.22 -4.98 -12.66
CA LYS A 42 -13.72 -4.45 -13.93
C LYS A 42 -13.53 -5.47 -15.06
N VAL A 43 -14.51 -5.58 -15.96
CA VAL A 43 -14.42 -6.39 -17.18
C VAL A 43 -14.47 -5.43 -18.37
N GLU A 44 -13.34 -5.26 -19.07
CA GLU A 44 -13.29 -4.44 -20.30
C GLU A 44 -13.54 -5.28 -21.54
N SER A 45 -12.98 -6.49 -21.57
CA SER A 45 -13.17 -7.49 -22.62
C SER A 45 -12.73 -8.87 -22.09
N PRO A 46 -13.00 -9.98 -22.81
CA PRO A 46 -12.45 -11.29 -22.45
C PRO A 46 -10.92 -11.33 -22.37
N ALA A 47 -10.22 -10.44 -23.08
CA ALA A 47 -8.76 -10.32 -23.02
C ALA A 47 -8.26 -9.42 -21.88
N LYS A 48 -9.13 -8.59 -21.29
CA LYS A 48 -8.78 -7.57 -20.29
C LYS A 48 -9.81 -7.55 -19.15
N VAL A 49 -9.52 -8.34 -18.12
CA VAL A 49 -10.26 -8.40 -16.87
C VAL A 49 -9.36 -7.91 -15.76
N HIS A 50 -9.79 -6.87 -15.04
CA HIS A 50 -9.08 -6.31 -13.89
C HIS A 50 -9.44 -7.11 -12.65
N VAL A 51 -8.42 -7.66 -12.00
CA VAL A 51 -8.56 -8.45 -10.77
C VAL A 51 -7.75 -7.86 -9.63
N PHE A 52 -8.27 -8.01 -8.43
CA PHE A 52 -7.59 -7.71 -7.16
C PHE A 52 -7.33 -9.02 -6.41
N TYR A 53 -6.07 -9.31 -6.10
CA TYR A 53 -5.68 -10.51 -5.36
C TYR A 53 -5.96 -10.32 -3.87
N ILE A 54 -7.06 -10.89 -3.38
CA ILE A 54 -7.64 -10.56 -2.06
C ILE A 54 -6.76 -10.94 -0.87
N ASP A 55 -5.76 -11.79 -1.07
CA ASP A 55 -4.85 -12.24 -0.03
C ASP A 55 -3.49 -11.54 -0.04
N TYR A 56 -3.21 -10.74 -1.08
CA TYR A 56 -1.91 -10.09 -1.30
C TYR A 56 -2.01 -8.57 -1.52
N GLY A 57 -3.12 -8.08 -2.05
CA GLY A 57 -3.39 -6.65 -2.25
C GLY A 57 -2.96 -6.09 -3.61
N ASN A 58 -2.21 -6.84 -4.43
CA ASN A 58 -1.85 -6.40 -5.78
C ASN A 58 -3.02 -6.55 -6.78
N ARG A 59 -2.95 -5.77 -7.86
CA ARG A 59 -3.91 -5.79 -8.97
C ARG A 59 -3.23 -6.23 -10.26
N GLU A 60 -3.99 -6.83 -11.16
CA GLU A 60 -3.50 -7.25 -12.47
C GLU A 60 -4.61 -7.18 -13.52
N VAL A 61 -4.24 -6.97 -14.78
CA VAL A 61 -5.13 -7.14 -15.93
C VAL A 61 -4.81 -8.46 -16.60
N VAL A 62 -5.75 -9.40 -16.56
CA VAL A 62 -5.58 -10.76 -17.11
C VAL A 62 -6.65 -11.09 -18.14
N SER A 63 -6.40 -12.08 -19.00
CA SER A 63 -7.44 -12.65 -19.84
C SER A 63 -8.35 -13.58 -19.03
N SER A 64 -9.62 -13.72 -19.44
CA SER A 64 -10.58 -14.66 -18.85
C SER A 64 -10.12 -16.12 -18.89
N THR A 65 -9.19 -16.49 -19.78
CA THR A 65 -8.57 -17.83 -19.78
C THR A 65 -7.72 -18.11 -18.54
N ARG A 66 -7.24 -17.06 -17.86
CA ARG A 66 -6.49 -17.13 -16.60
C ARG A 66 -7.39 -16.99 -15.37
N LEU A 67 -8.71 -17.03 -15.55
CA LEU A 67 -9.70 -16.93 -14.49
C LEU A 67 -10.55 -18.20 -14.42
N ALA A 68 -10.92 -18.59 -13.22
CA ALA A 68 -11.87 -19.68 -13.01
C ALA A 68 -12.73 -19.43 -11.76
N VAL A 69 -13.82 -20.20 -11.66
CA VAL A 69 -14.69 -20.18 -10.49
C VAL A 69 -13.87 -20.58 -9.26
N ILE A 70 -14.01 -19.82 -8.17
CA ILE A 70 -13.42 -20.21 -6.89
C ILE A 70 -14.16 -21.44 -6.34
N PRO A 71 -13.46 -22.56 -6.02
CA PRO A 71 -14.14 -23.70 -5.42
C PRO A 71 -14.77 -23.30 -4.08
N PRO A 72 -16.00 -23.74 -3.76
CA PRO A 72 -16.71 -23.30 -2.55
C PRO A 72 -15.93 -23.48 -1.25
N ALA A 73 -15.10 -24.52 -1.16
CA ALA A 73 -14.23 -24.78 -0.01
C ALA A 73 -13.24 -23.64 0.29
N PHE A 74 -12.85 -22.85 -0.71
CA PHE A 74 -11.84 -21.77 -0.57
C PHE A 74 -12.44 -20.37 -0.64
N GLY A 75 -13.78 -20.25 -0.69
CA GLY A 75 -14.48 -18.98 -0.70
C GLY A 75 -14.20 -18.10 0.52
N THR A 76 -14.55 -16.82 0.43
CA THR A 76 -14.31 -15.82 1.50
C THR A 76 -15.07 -16.07 2.79
N ARG A 77 -16.11 -16.92 2.76
CA ARG A 77 -16.83 -17.41 3.94
C ARG A 77 -16.02 -18.41 4.76
N THR A 78 -15.19 -19.22 4.11
CA THR A 78 -14.33 -20.21 4.79
C THR A 78 -13.10 -19.54 5.37
N LEU A 79 -12.48 -18.65 4.59
CA LEU A 79 -11.32 -17.86 5.01
C LEU A 79 -11.50 -16.45 4.48
N PRO A 80 -11.59 -15.40 5.33
CA PRO A 80 -11.68 -14.01 4.88
C PRO A 80 -10.52 -13.62 3.95
N ALA A 81 -10.67 -12.53 3.20
CA ALA A 81 -9.56 -11.91 2.49
C ALA A 81 -8.42 -11.62 3.49
N GLN A 82 -7.18 -11.96 3.12
CA GLN A 82 -6.03 -11.85 4.04
C GLN A 82 -5.27 -10.53 3.90
N ALA A 83 -5.44 -9.79 2.80
CA ALA A 83 -4.85 -8.47 2.64
C ALA A 83 -5.74 -7.38 3.25
N THR A 84 -5.14 -6.50 4.04
CA THR A 84 -5.78 -5.30 4.59
C THR A 84 -4.97 -4.08 4.17
N GLU A 85 -5.63 -3.08 3.60
CA GLU A 85 -5.00 -1.82 3.17
C GLU A 85 -4.81 -0.87 4.37
N TYR A 86 -3.67 -0.18 4.40
CA TYR A 86 -3.30 0.80 5.42
C TYR A 86 -2.55 1.97 4.79
N THR A 87 -2.48 3.09 5.52
CA THR A 87 -1.66 4.27 5.18
C THR A 87 -0.68 4.54 6.31
N PHE A 88 0.51 5.07 6.02
CA PHE A 88 1.41 5.54 7.07
C PHE A 88 0.80 6.70 7.86
N ALA A 89 0.92 6.63 9.18
CA ALA A 89 0.61 7.73 10.08
C ALA A 89 1.70 8.81 10.03
N PHE A 90 1.32 10.05 10.36
CA PHE A 90 2.22 11.18 10.59
C PHE A 90 3.10 11.62 9.42
N ILE A 91 2.89 11.11 8.20
CA ILE A 91 3.60 11.56 7.00
C ILE A 91 2.63 12.01 5.92
N GLN A 92 3.07 12.97 5.12
CA GLN A 92 2.35 13.43 3.93
C GLN A 92 2.91 12.70 2.71
N VAL A 93 2.02 12.10 1.92
CA VAL A 93 2.40 11.53 0.62
C VAL A 93 2.75 12.67 -0.34
N PRO A 94 3.94 12.64 -0.97
CA PRO A 94 4.32 13.66 -1.94
C PRO A 94 3.32 13.76 -3.10
N GLN A 95 2.98 14.98 -3.48
CA GLN A 95 2.09 15.25 -4.62
C GLN A 95 2.81 15.09 -5.95
N ASP A 96 4.07 15.53 -5.99
CA ASP A 96 4.98 15.30 -7.11
C ASP A 96 5.16 13.80 -7.39
N GLU A 97 5.09 13.41 -8.65
CA GLU A 97 5.09 12.00 -9.03
C GLU A 97 6.44 11.33 -8.83
N ASP A 98 7.53 12.04 -9.14
CA ASP A 98 8.88 11.52 -9.02
C ASP A 98 9.26 11.36 -7.55
N ALA A 99 9.00 12.38 -6.72
CA ALA A 99 9.21 12.29 -5.27
C ALA A 99 8.36 11.19 -4.62
N ARG A 100 7.12 10.98 -5.09
CA ARG A 100 6.27 9.89 -4.62
C ARG A 100 6.83 8.52 -5.04
N ALA A 101 7.35 8.40 -6.26
CA ALA A 101 7.98 7.16 -6.74
C ALA A 101 9.22 6.81 -5.90
N ASP A 102 10.07 7.80 -5.57
CA ASP A 102 11.24 7.59 -4.71
C ASP A 102 10.86 7.06 -3.32
N VAL A 103 9.78 7.59 -2.72
CA VAL A 103 9.23 7.08 -1.45
C VAL A 103 8.74 5.65 -1.59
N VAL A 104 8.01 5.33 -2.66
CA VAL A 104 7.51 3.98 -2.92
C VAL A 104 8.68 3.00 -3.08
N ASP A 105 9.70 3.36 -3.86
CA ASP A 105 10.88 2.51 -4.07
C ASP A 105 11.65 2.27 -2.78
N CYS A 106 11.74 3.28 -1.90
CA CYS A 106 12.31 3.12 -0.56
C CYS A 106 11.53 2.11 0.27
N VAL A 107 10.21 2.29 0.40
CA VAL A 107 9.34 1.39 1.18
C VAL A 107 9.34 -0.02 0.60
N VAL A 108 9.33 -0.15 -0.73
CA VAL A 108 9.39 -1.44 -1.42
C VAL A 108 10.69 -2.17 -1.09
N ARG A 109 11.83 -1.50 -1.23
CA ARG A 109 13.15 -2.08 -0.92
C ARG A 109 13.25 -2.50 0.55
N ASP A 110 12.71 -1.68 1.44
CA ASP A 110 12.97 -1.82 2.88
C ASP A 110 12.00 -2.81 3.55
N ILE A 111 10.73 -2.88 3.13
CA ILE A 111 9.71 -3.70 3.82
C ILE A 111 8.83 -4.60 2.94
N GLN A 112 8.88 -4.52 1.60
CA GLN A 112 8.04 -5.40 0.78
C GLN A 112 8.43 -6.87 0.99
N ASN A 113 7.42 -7.71 1.24
CA ASN A 113 7.59 -9.14 1.54
C ASN A 113 8.43 -9.44 2.81
N SER A 114 8.55 -8.47 3.71
CA SER A 114 9.23 -8.61 5.00
C SER A 114 8.24 -8.62 6.17
N GLN A 115 8.56 -9.35 7.23
CA GLN A 115 7.76 -9.32 8.45
C GLN A 115 8.04 -8.03 9.24
N CYS A 116 6.98 -7.28 9.53
CA CYS A 116 7.04 -6.03 10.29
C CYS A 116 6.14 -6.10 11.54
N LEU A 117 6.33 -5.17 12.47
CA LEU A 117 5.34 -4.88 13.51
C LEU A 117 4.51 -3.68 13.06
N LEU A 118 3.19 -3.75 13.26
CA LEU A 118 2.26 -2.71 12.86
C LEU A 118 1.47 -2.25 14.08
N ASN A 119 1.36 -0.94 14.28
CA ASN A 119 0.47 -0.34 15.27
C ASN A 119 -0.55 0.59 14.58
N VAL A 120 -1.83 0.45 14.93
CA VAL A 120 -2.88 1.34 14.40
C VAL A 120 -2.96 2.58 15.27
N GLU A 121 -2.73 3.74 14.66
CA GLU A 121 -2.66 5.02 15.38
C GLU A 121 -4.01 5.73 15.38
N TYR A 122 -4.65 5.85 14.21
CA TYR A 122 -5.93 6.53 14.06
C TYR A 122 -6.69 6.09 12.80
N SER A 123 -8.00 6.32 12.78
CA SER A 123 -8.83 6.07 11.61
C SER A 123 -8.57 7.11 10.51
N GLY A 124 -8.51 6.68 9.25
CA GLY A 124 -8.51 7.55 8.08
C GLY A 124 -9.84 7.54 7.34
N ALA A 125 -9.94 8.34 6.27
CA ALA A 125 -11.13 8.39 5.43
C ALA A 125 -11.34 7.10 4.63
N THR A 126 -10.26 6.49 4.13
CA THR A 126 -10.28 5.27 3.32
C THR A 126 -9.87 4.04 4.13
N CYS A 127 -8.73 4.12 4.82
CA CYS A 127 -8.19 3.06 5.66
C CYS A 127 -7.52 3.64 6.91
N PRO A 128 -7.27 2.81 7.94
CA PRO A 128 -6.55 3.25 9.14
C PRO A 128 -5.12 3.71 8.83
N HIS A 129 -4.63 4.64 9.63
CA HIS A 129 -3.26 5.11 9.59
C HIS A 129 -2.44 4.39 10.65
N VAL A 130 -1.24 3.95 10.27
CA VAL A 130 -0.44 3.02 11.06
C VAL A 130 1.02 3.47 11.12
N THR A 131 1.69 3.11 12.21
CA THR A 131 3.16 3.06 12.24
C THR A 131 3.61 1.64 11.95
N ILE A 132 4.76 1.51 11.27
CA ILE A 132 5.38 0.23 10.95
C ILE A 132 6.79 0.23 11.52
N GLN A 133 7.16 -0.83 12.21
CA GLN A 133 8.51 -1.06 12.70
C GLN A 133 9.15 -2.25 11.98
N PHE A 134 10.45 -2.14 11.69
CA PHE A 134 11.24 -3.25 11.17
C PHE A 134 11.20 -4.45 12.13
N GLY A 135 11.14 -5.66 11.56
CA GLY A 135 11.01 -6.89 12.34
C GLY A 135 12.19 -7.16 13.27
N ASP A 136 13.38 -6.71 12.91
CA ASP A 136 14.64 -6.93 13.60
C ASP A 136 15.05 -5.74 14.49
N THR A 137 15.24 -4.55 13.91
CA THR A 137 15.75 -3.38 14.66
C THR A 137 14.69 -2.69 15.50
N LYS A 138 13.40 -2.91 15.16
CA LYS A 138 12.24 -2.22 15.73
C LYS A 138 12.22 -0.72 15.43
N ASP A 139 13.07 -0.24 14.53
CA ASP A 139 13.04 1.17 14.11
C ASP A 139 11.76 1.47 13.33
N ASP A 140 11.24 2.68 13.49
CA ASP A 140 10.05 3.16 12.79
C ASP A 140 10.39 3.52 11.33
N VAL A 141 9.72 2.83 10.40
CA VAL A 141 9.88 2.97 8.95
C VAL A 141 9.43 4.36 8.49
N GLY A 142 8.27 4.83 8.94
CA GLY A 142 7.73 6.14 8.56
C GLY A 142 8.62 7.28 9.06
N LEU A 143 9.15 7.14 10.27
CA LEU A 143 10.14 8.07 10.83
C LEU A 143 11.45 8.05 10.04
N GLY A 144 11.87 6.89 9.54
CA GLY A 144 13.02 6.74 8.63
C GLY A 144 12.89 7.60 7.38
N LEU A 145 11.74 7.53 6.70
CA LEU A 145 11.45 8.35 5.51
C LEU A 145 11.54 9.85 5.82
N VAL A 146 11.09 10.29 7.00
CA VAL A 146 11.20 11.69 7.46
C VAL A 146 12.66 12.07 7.70
N LYS A 147 13.44 11.21 8.35
CA LYS A 147 14.88 11.44 8.61
C LYS A 147 15.70 11.57 7.33
N GLU A 148 15.33 10.84 6.29
CA GLU A 148 15.95 10.95 4.96
C GLU A 148 15.43 12.15 4.16
N GLY A 149 14.42 12.88 4.65
CA GLY A 149 13.84 14.01 3.94
C GLY A 149 13.06 13.61 2.68
N LEU A 150 12.57 12.37 2.60
CA LEU A 150 11.77 11.90 1.48
C LEU A 150 10.29 12.36 1.59
N VAL A 151 9.81 12.57 2.81
CA VAL A 151 8.44 12.96 3.10
C VAL A 151 8.38 14.10 4.12
N MET A 152 7.27 14.83 4.11
CA MET A 152 6.94 15.80 5.15
C MET A 152 6.10 15.15 6.26
N VAL A 153 6.13 15.76 7.44
CA VAL A 153 5.33 15.33 8.60
C VAL A 153 3.87 15.82 8.45
N ASP A 154 2.91 14.93 8.66
CA ASP A 154 1.50 15.27 8.88
C ASP A 154 1.25 15.55 10.37
N VAL A 155 1.02 16.82 10.71
CA VAL A 155 0.93 17.28 12.10
C VAL A 155 -0.44 16.98 12.69
N ARG A 156 -0.46 16.15 13.72
CA ARG A 156 -1.65 15.79 14.49
C ARG A 156 -1.78 16.65 15.76
N LYS A 157 -3.01 16.97 16.17
CA LYS A 157 -3.30 17.87 17.32
C LYS A 157 -3.75 17.11 18.58
N GLU A 158 -4.02 15.83 18.44
CA GLU A 158 -4.50 14.96 19.51
C GLU A 158 -3.42 14.82 20.59
N LYS A 159 -3.79 15.04 21.86
CA LYS A 159 -2.85 15.10 22.98
C LYS A 159 -2.00 13.84 23.14
N HIS A 160 -2.59 12.67 22.93
CA HIS A 160 -1.89 11.39 23.08
C HIS A 160 -0.84 11.15 21.98
N LEU A 161 -0.93 11.86 20.84
CA LEU A 161 0.00 11.75 19.72
C LEU A 161 1.12 12.80 19.76
N GLN A 162 1.06 13.79 20.66
CA GLN A 162 1.99 14.92 20.66
C GLN A 162 3.45 14.50 20.84
N LYS A 163 3.70 13.45 21.64
CA LYS A 163 5.06 12.94 21.84
C LYS A 163 5.67 12.42 20.54
N ILE A 164 4.94 11.55 19.82
CA ILE A 164 5.43 10.97 18.55
C ILE A 164 5.49 12.02 17.43
N VAL A 165 4.50 12.92 17.35
CA VAL A 165 4.52 14.02 16.37
C VAL A 165 5.72 14.94 16.59
N THR A 166 6.08 15.23 17.84
CA THR A 166 7.28 16.03 18.16
C THR A 166 8.56 15.34 17.69
N GLU A 167 8.66 14.02 17.85
CA GLU A 167 9.80 13.23 17.37
C GLU A 167 9.94 13.27 15.84
N TYR A 168 8.82 13.13 15.11
CA TYR A 168 8.75 13.26 13.66
C TYR A 168 9.19 14.66 13.21
N LEU A 169 8.67 15.71 13.85
CA LEU A 169 9.04 17.10 13.53
C LEU A 169 10.53 17.38 13.76
N ASN A 170 11.10 16.91 14.88
CA ASN A 170 12.53 17.05 15.15
C ASN A 170 13.40 16.34 14.09
N SER A 171 12.95 15.18 13.61
CA SER A 171 13.62 14.45 12.53
C SER A 171 13.54 15.20 11.20
N GLN A 172 12.39 15.82 10.90
CA GLN A 172 12.23 16.66 9.71
C GLN A 172 13.16 17.87 9.75
N GLU A 173 13.28 18.56 10.89
CA GLU A 173 14.21 19.69 11.02
C GLU A 173 15.68 19.29 10.83
N SER A 174 16.02 18.06 11.24
CA SER A 174 17.34 17.47 10.98
C SER A 174 17.57 17.23 9.48
N ALA A 175 16.58 16.64 8.79
CA ALA A 175 16.63 16.40 7.35
C ALA A 175 16.74 17.71 6.53
N LYS A 176 16.01 18.75 6.96
CA LYS A 176 16.13 20.10 6.38
C LYS A 176 17.52 20.68 6.55
N SER A 177 18.04 20.63 7.77
CA SER A 177 19.37 21.19 8.09
C SER A 177 20.47 20.49 7.29
N ALA A 178 20.31 19.20 7.03
CA ALA A 178 21.21 18.40 6.19
C ALA A 178 20.94 18.52 4.67
N ARG A 179 19.91 19.28 4.25
CA ARG A 179 19.51 19.48 2.84
C ARG A 179 19.26 18.17 2.09
N LEU A 180 18.60 17.21 2.75
CA LEU A 180 18.32 15.89 2.17
C LEU A 180 17.08 15.94 1.27
N ASN A 181 17.12 15.23 0.14
CA ASN A 181 15.99 14.96 -0.76
C ASN A 181 15.11 16.18 -1.03
N ILE A 182 13.87 16.24 -0.54
CA ILE A 182 12.94 17.35 -0.83
C ILE A 182 13.44 18.71 -0.29
N TRP A 183 14.44 18.69 0.61
CA TRP A 183 15.07 19.85 1.20
C TRP A 183 16.37 20.29 0.52
N ARG A 184 16.77 19.64 -0.60
CA ARG A 184 18.04 19.90 -1.31
C ARG A 184 18.23 21.36 -1.73
N TYR A 185 17.14 22.07 -1.97
CA TYR A 185 17.13 23.47 -2.40
C TYR A 185 16.69 24.47 -1.31
N GLY A 186 16.53 24.01 -0.06
CA GLY A 186 15.99 24.82 1.05
C GLY A 186 14.57 24.42 1.46
N ASP A 187 13.98 25.18 2.38
CA ASP A 187 12.59 24.98 2.80
C ASP A 187 11.67 25.74 1.83
N PHE A 188 11.14 25.04 0.83
CA PHE A 188 10.24 25.58 -0.18
C PHE A 188 8.93 26.16 0.40
N ARG A 189 8.60 25.84 1.66
CA ARG A 189 7.42 26.40 2.35
C ARG A 189 7.68 27.77 2.96
N ALA A 190 8.96 28.14 3.11
CA ALA A 190 9.32 29.47 3.60
C ALA A 190 8.99 30.54 2.53
N ASP A 191 9.14 30.20 1.25
CA ASP A 191 8.86 31.12 0.14
C ASP A 191 7.35 31.40 -0.01
N ASP A 192 6.48 30.40 0.24
CA ASP A 192 5.02 30.57 0.23
C ASP A 192 4.48 31.42 1.41
N ALA A 193 5.28 31.65 2.46
CA ALA A 193 4.83 32.34 3.67
C ALA A 193 4.84 33.88 3.53
N ASP A 194 5.65 34.44 2.63
CA ASP A 194 5.85 35.90 2.52
C ASP A 194 5.54 36.49 1.12
N GLU A 195 5.27 35.69 0.07
CA GLU A 195 5.12 36.23 -1.29
C GLU A 195 3.70 36.73 -1.66
N PHE A 196 2.68 36.48 -0.83
CA PHE A 196 1.35 37.08 -0.99
C PHE A 196 1.04 38.10 0.11
N GLY A 197 1.87 39.14 0.17
CA GLY A 197 1.55 40.41 0.82
C GLY A 197 0.36 41.11 0.15
N TYR A 198 -0.86 40.62 0.38
CA TYR A 198 -2.05 41.47 0.36
C TYR A 198 -2.49 41.72 1.80
N SER A 199 -1.85 42.69 2.43
CA SER A 199 -2.51 43.46 3.48
C SER A 199 -3.71 44.19 2.87
N ARG A 200 -4.92 43.79 3.25
CA ARG A 200 -6.11 44.65 3.23
C ARG A 200 -6.79 44.61 4.59
#